data_AF-A0A519Z1F2-F1
#
_entry.id   AF-A0A519Z1F2-F1
#
_cell.length_a   1.000
_cell.length_b   1.000
_cell.length_c   1.000
_cell.angle_alpha   90.00
_cell.angle_beta   90.00
_cell.angle_gamma   90.00
#
_symmetry.space_group_name_H-M   'P 1'
#
loop_
_entity.id
_entity.type
_entity.pdbx_description
1 polymer ?
#
loop_
_entity_poly.entity_id
_entity_poly.type
_entity_poly.pdbx_seq_one_letter_code
_entity_poly.pdbx_strand_id
1 'polypeptide(L)'
;MKSCFAYLLAALVLLQTFSRELLVVDFALNRATITARFCVNKARPQLHCDGKCYFAKKLKQQEERENKAPSPLKERLEMLPAAFSSVPVPAAQPVVRAAVRYAPWVPGHYAAPLGAVFHPPLG
;
A
#
# COMPACT_ATOMS: atom_id res chain seq x y z
N MET A 1 20.94 -16.81 15.75
CA MET A 1 21.60 -15.87 14.81
C MET A 1 20.69 -15.44 13.66
N LYS A 2 20.05 -16.37 12.92
CA LYS A 2 19.14 -16.05 11.79
C LYS A 2 17.97 -15.15 12.19
N SER A 3 17.33 -15.44 13.34
CA SER A 3 16.19 -14.64 13.83
C SER A 3 16.58 -13.23 14.29
N CYS A 4 17.75 -13.04 14.93
CA CYS A 4 18.26 -11.70 15.25
C CYS A 4 18.45 -10.85 13.99
N PHE A 5 18.97 -11.46 12.92
CA PHE A 5 19.15 -10.78 11.64
C PHE A 5 17.80 -10.40 11.02
N ALA A 6 16.80 -11.28 11.12
CA ALA A 6 15.44 -10.98 10.66
C ALA A 6 14.81 -9.81 11.44
N TYR A 7 14.93 -9.78 12.78
CA TYR A 7 14.44 -8.67 13.59
C TYR A 7 15.17 -7.36 13.29
N LEU A 8 16.49 -7.41 13.08
CA LEU A 8 17.29 -6.25 12.72
C LEU A 8 16.86 -5.68 11.37
N LEU A 9 16.68 -6.53 10.36
CA LEU A 9 16.18 -6.11 9.04
C LEU A 9 14.78 -5.52 9.12
N ALA A 10 13.88 -6.17 9.87
CA ALA A 10 12.53 -5.64 10.08
C ALA A 10 12.56 -4.26 10.76
N ALA A 11 13.39 -4.07 11.78
CA ALA A 11 13.55 -2.79 12.45
C ALA A 11 14.08 -1.69 11.52
N LEU A 12 15.05 -2.00 10.65
CA LEU A 12 15.57 -1.05 9.66
C LEU A 12 14.52 -0.62 8.63
N VAL A 13 13.69 -1.56 8.16
CA VAL A 13 12.60 -1.26 7.23
C VAL A 13 11.55 -0.37 7.90
N LEU A 14 11.13 -0.70 9.12
CA LEU A 14 10.19 0.10 9.89
C LEU A 14 10.74 1.51 10.15
N LEU A 15 12.03 1.62 10.49
CA LEU A 15 12.68 2.91 10.73
C LEU A 15 12.65 3.82 9.49
N GLN A 16 12.79 3.25 8.30
CA GLN A 16 12.66 3.99 7.04
C GLN A 16 11.23 4.53 6.86
N THR A 17 10.21 3.73 7.19
CA THR A 17 8.78 4.13 7.10
C THR A 17 8.41 5.21 8.11
N PHE A 18 8.95 5.15 9.33
CA PHE A 18 8.62 6.09 10.41
C PHE A 18 9.50 7.33 10.44
N SER A 19 10.43 7.51 9.50
CA SER A 19 11.36 8.66 9.47
C SER A 19 10.65 10.02 9.54
N ARG A 20 9.52 10.18 8.83
CA ARG A 20 8.69 11.40 8.85
C ARG A 20 7.96 11.60 10.19
N GLU A 21 7.42 10.53 10.75
CA GLU A 21 6.69 10.57 12.03
C GLU A 21 7.64 10.88 13.19
N LEU A 22 8.85 10.31 13.18
CA LEU A 22 9.89 10.59 14.16
C LEU A 22 10.31 12.07 14.13
N LEU A 23 10.34 12.70 12.95
CA LEU A 23 10.62 14.13 12.81
C LEU A 23 9.52 15.00 13.46
N VAL A 24 8.25 14.60 13.33
CA VAL A 24 7.10 15.29 13.97
C VAL A 24 7.18 15.14 15.49
N VAL A 25 7.44 13.94 15.97
CA VAL A 25 7.55 13.65 17.41
C VAL A 25 8.74 14.40 18.02
N ASP A 26 9.90 14.40 17.38
CA ASP A 26 11.07 15.15 17.83
C ASP A 26 10.77 16.66 17.91
N PHE A 27 10.09 17.21 16.91
CA PHE A 27 9.66 18.61 16.94
C PHE A 27 8.69 18.90 18.10
N ALA A 28 7.76 17.98 18.37
CA ALA A 28 6.80 18.14 19.46
C ALA A 28 7.48 18.14 20.83
N LEU A 29 8.41 17.20 21.06
CA LEU A 29 9.16 17.07 22.31
C LEU A 29 10.14 18.24 22.52
N ASN A 30 10.80 18.70 21.45
CA ASN A 30 11.86 19.71 21.52
C ASN A 30 11.42 21.12 21.09
N ARG A 31 10.12 21.39 20.99
CA ARG A 31 9.58 22.66 20.46
C ARG A 31 10.14 23.91 21.14
N ALA A 32 10.33 23.88 22.46
CA ALA A 32 10.87 24.99 23.23
C ALA A 32 12.32 25.31 22.81
N THR A 33 13.18 24.30 22.76
CA THR A 33 14.58 24.41 22.32
C THR A 33 14.68 24.87 20.86
N ILE A 34 13.80 24.36 20.00
CA ILE A 34 13.76 24.72 18.58
C ILE A 34 13.34 26.18 18.42
N THR A 35 12.35 26.64 19.16
CA THR A 35 11.92 28.04 19.13
C THR A 35 13.02 28.97 19.64
N ALA A 36 13.71 28.58 20.72
CA ALA A 36 14.78 29.35 21.32
C ALA A 36 16.02 29.47 20.40
N ARG A 37 16.37 28.44 19.63
CA ARG A 37 17.59 28.44 18.81
C ARG A 37 17.38 28.70 17.32
N PHE A 38 16.28 28.19 16.74
CA PHE A 38 16.07 28.15 15.29
C PHE A 38 14.89 28.99 14.79
N CYS A 39 14.17 29.72 15.66
CA CYS A 39 13.11 30.62 15.22
C CYS A 39 13.69 31.81 14.44
N VAL A 40 13.26 31.97 13.18
CA VAL A 40 13.66 33.08 12.30
C VAL A 40 12.90 34.38 12.58
N ASN A 41 11.68 34.28 13.12
CA ASN A 41 10.77 35.41 13.34
C ASN A 41 10.68 35.82 14.82
N LYS A 42 11.79 35.75 15.57
CA LYS A 42 11.81 36.16 17.00
C LYS A 42 11.39 37.61 17.22
N ALA A 43 11.73 38.49 16.28
CA ALA A 43 11.39 39.92 16.34
C ALA A 43 9.93 40.23 15.97
N ARG A 44 9.14 39.23 15.53
CA ARG A 44 7.76 39.40 15.07
C ARG A 44 6.83 38.37 15.73
N PRO A 45 6.50 38.54 17.02
CA PRO A 45 5.67 37.58 17.77
C PRO A 45 4.24 37.44 17.21
N GLN A 46 3.74 38.48 16.52
CA GLN A 46 2.43 38.50 15.86
C GLN A 46 2.27 37.39 14.79
N LEU A 47 3.37 36.82 14.29
CA LEU A 47 3.36 35.78 13.25
C LEU A 47 3.23 34.35 13.81
N HIS A 48 3.19 34.17 15.15
CA HIS A 48 3.00 32.87 15.82
C HIS A 48 3.87 31.73 15.25
N CYS A 49 5.14 32.04 14.98
CA CYS A 49 6.09 31.11 14.37
C CYS A 49 6.32 29.89 15.25
N ASP A 50 6.68 30.05 16.52
CA ASP A 50 6.88 28.96 17.49
C ASP A 50 7.71 27.77 16.98
N GLY A 51 8.72 28.03 16.13
CA GLY A 51 9.54 27.00 15.49
C GLY A 51 8.92 26.33 14.25
N LYS A 52 7.65 26.61 13.91
CA LYS A 52 6.92 26.03 12.77
C LYS A 52 7.57 26.34 11.42
N CYS A 53 8.13 27.54 11.24
CA CYS A 53 8.82 27.89 9.98
C CYS A 53 10.06 27.03 9.75
N TYR A 54 10.81 26.73 10.81
CA TYR A 54 11.97 25.83 10.75
C TYR A 54 11.51 24.40 10.46
N PHE A 55 10.46 23.94 11.14
CA PHE A 55 9.89 22.61 10.96
C PHE A 55 9.36 22.40 9.53
N ALA A 56 8.63 23.37 8.98
CA ALA A 56 8.17 23.35 7.59
C ALA A 56 9.33 23.25 6.59
N LYS A 57 10.46 23.92 6.86
CA LYS A 57 11.66 23.81 6.03
C LYS A 57 12.26 22.40 6.08
N LYS A 58 12.30 21.77 7.26
CA LYS A 58 12.78 20.39 7.44
C LYS A 58 11.90 19.36 6.74
N LEU A 59 10.57 19.51 6.83
CA LEU A 59 9.61 18.67 6.12
C LEU A 59 9.80 18.75 4.60
N LYS A 60 9.92 19.96 4.04
CA LYS A 60 10.18 20.14 2.61
C LYS A 60 11.49 19.51 2.16
N GLN A 61 12.56 19.65 2.95
CA GLN A 61 13.84 19.00 2.66
C GLN A 61 13.76 17.47 2.65
N GLN A 62 12.94 16.88 3.53
CA GLN A 62 12.72 15.44 3.55
C GLN A 62 11.89 14.99 2.35
N GLU A 63 10.82 15.70 2.03
CA GLU A 63 9.98 15.43 0.86
C GLU A 63 10.76 15.53 -0.45
N GLU A 64 11.63 16.54 -0.60
CA GLU A 64 12.53 16.65 -1.75
C GLU A 64 13.53 15.50 -1.86
N ARG A 65 14.01 14.96 -0.73
CA ARG A 65 14.91 13.79 -0.72
C ARG A 65 14.16 12.52 -1.11
N GLU A 66 12.93 12.36 -0.62
CA GLU A 66 12.06 11.24 -0.98
C GLU A 66 11.62 11.31 -2.45
N ASN A 67 11.42 12.51 -3.00
CA ASN A 67 11.08 12.72 -4.42
C ASN A 67 12.28 12.54 -5.36
N LYS A 68 13.50 12.82 -4.92
CA LYS A 68 14.72 12.63 -5.73
C LYS A 68 15.26 11.21 -5.68
N ALA A 69 14.83 10.38 -4.72
CA ALA A 69 15.17 8.97 -4.69
C ALA A 69 14.30 8.22 -5.70
N PRO A 70 14.87 7.62 -6.78
CA PRO A 70 14.11 6.77 -7.68
C PRO A 70 13.75 5.49 -6.93
N SER A 71 12.58 5.47 -6.28
CA SER A 71 12.03 4.26 -5.68
C SER A 71 10.98 3.70 -6.64
N PRO A 72 11.21 2.51 -7.23
CA PRO A 72 10.27 1.91 -8.19
C PRO A 72 8.90 1.61 -7.55
N LEU A 73 8.83 1.57 -6.21
CA LEU A 73 7.61 1.41 -5.44
C LEU A 73 6.74 2.66 -5.41
N LYS A 74 7.32 3.86 -5.31
CA LYS A 74 6.54 5.12 -5.26
C LYS A 74 5.88 5.40 -6.61
N GLU A 75 6.64 5.20 -7.68
CA GLU A 75 6.15 5.35 -9.05
C GLU A 75 5.02 4.35 -9.37
N ARG A 76 5.13 3.10 -8.90
CA ARG A 76 4.06 2.09 -9.01
C ARG A 76 2.81 2.41 -8.17
N LEU A 77 2.97 3.03 -7.01
CA LEU A 77 1.85 3.36 -6.10
C LEU A 77 1.09 4.62 -6.57
N GLU A 78 1.81 5.63 -7.09
CA GLU A 78 1.21 6.82 -7.70
C GLU A 78 0.57 6.52 -9.07
N MET A 79 1.04 5.49 -9.77
CA MET A 79 0.40 4.97 -10.99
C MET A 79 -0.80 4.06 -10.72
N LEU A 80 -1.24 3.83 -9.47
CA LEU A 80 -2.49 3.11 -9.20
C LEU A 80 -3.65 4.02 -9.63
N PRO A 81 -4.25 3.81 -10.81
CA PRO A 81 -5.23 4.74 -11.33
C PRO A 81 -6.48 4.65 -10.46
N ALA A 82 -7.29 5.70 -10.52
CA ALA A 82 -8.60 5.89 -9.90
C ALA A 82 -9.67 4.81 -10.24
N ALA A 83 -9.33 3.52 -10.17
CA ALA A 83 -10.21 2.38 -10.44
C ALA A 83 -11.16 2.08 -9.26
N PHE A 84 -11.02 2.77 -8.12
CA PHE A 84 -11.96 2.67 -7.01
C PHE A 84 -13.23 3.54 -7.19
N SER A 85 -13.23 4.48 -8.15
CA SER A 85 -14.29 5.50 -8.21
C SER A 85 -15.50 5.15 -9.09
N SER A 86 -15.56 3.98 -9.73
CA SER A 86 -16.71 3.66 -10.58
C SER A 86 -17.02 2.17 -10.70
N VAL A 87 -17.02 1.42 -9.59
CA VAL A 87 -17.77 0.16 -9.57
C VAL A 87 -19.23 0.53 -9.35
N PRO A 88 -20.12 0.39 -10.35
CA PRO A 88 -21.54 0.57 -10.11
C PRO A 88 -21.97 -0.59 -9.21
N VAL A 89 -22.34 -0.29 -7.96
CA VAL A 89 -22.96 -1.29 -7.09
C VAL A 89 -24.30 -1.62 -7.72
N PRO A 90 -24.53 -2.84 -8.25
CA PRO A 90 -25.84 -3.18 -8.78
C PRO A 90 -26.84 -3.12 -7.62
N ALA A 91 -27.94 -2.39 -7.82
CA ALA A 91 -29.02 -2.31 -6.86
C ALA A 91 -29.44 -3.73 -6.45
N ALA A 92 -29.54 -3.98 -5.14
CA ALA A 92 -29.89 -5.27 -4.59
C ALA A 92 -31.23 -5.74 -5.16
N GLN A 93 -31.18 -6.63 -6.17
CA GLN A 93 -32.37 -7.30 -6.64
C GLN A 93 -32.75 -8.37 -5.62
N PRO A 94 -34.04 -8.54 -5.30
CA PRO A 94 -34.47 -9.64 -4.45
C PRO A 94 -34.12 -10.95 -5.14
N VAL A 95 -33.14 -11.67 -4.60
CA VAL A 95 -32.76 -13.00 -5.07
C VAL A 95 -33.91 -13.93 -4.69
N VAL A 96 -34.85 -14.12 -5.61
CA VAL A 96 -35.79 -15.24 -5.53
C VAL A 96 -34.94 -16.49 -5.74
N ARG A 97 -34.63 -17.19 -4.64
CA ARG A 97 -34.02 -18.53 -4.72
C ARG A 97 -35.03 -19.46 -5.38
N ALA A 98 -34.94 -19.59 -6.71
CA ALA A 98 -35.54 -20.71 -7.39
C ALA A 98 -34.94 -21.98 -6.78
N ALA A 99 -35.78 -22.84 -6.21
CA ALA A 99 -35.34 -24.14 -5.72
C ALA A 99 -34.66 -24.88 -6.87
N VAL A 100 -33.37 -25.17 -6.71
CA VAL A 100 -32.58 -25.86 -7.74
C VAL A 100 -33.20 -27.25 -7.91
N ARG A 101 -33.90 -27.47 -9.03
CA ARG A 101 -34.35 -28.80 -9.42
C ARG A 101 -33.21 -29.46 -10.18
N TYR A 102 -32.42 -30.27 -9.47
CA TYR A 102 -31.43 -31.11 -10.12
C TYR A 102 -32.17 -32.19 -10.93
N ALA A 103 -31.73 -32.45 -12.17
CA ALA A 103 -32.15 -33.64 -12.88
C ALA A 103 -31.64 -34.88 -12.12
N PRO A 104 -32.42 -35.97 -12.03
CA PRO A 104 -31.94 -37.20 -11.39
C PRO A 104 -30.71 -37.72 -12.15
N TRP A 105 -29.67 -38.07 -11.40
CA TRP A 105 -28.44 -38.60 -11.95
C TRP A 105 -28.70 -39.96 -12.60
N VAL A 106 -28.43 -40.06 -13.91
CA VAL A 106 -28.46 -41.32 -14.65
C VAL A 106 -27.00 -41.74 -14.87
N PRO A 107 -26.55 -42.86 -14.29
CA PRO A 107 -25.21 -43.38 -14.58
C PRO A 107 -25.09 -43.71 -16.06
N GLY A 108 -24.24 -42.96 -16.77
CA GLY A 108 -23.87 -43.25 -18.15
C GLY A 108 -23.06 -44.55 -18.20
N HIS A 109 -23.53 -45.51 -19.00
CA HIS A 109 -22.79 -46.75 -19.24
C HIS A 109 -21.67 -46.44 -20.23
N TYR A 110 -20.43 -46.50 -19.78
CA TYR A 110 -19.28 -46.43 -20.67
C TYR A 110 -19.19 -47.76 -21.43
N ALA A 111 -19.49 -47.73 -22.73
CA ALA A 111 -19.13 -48.79 -23.64
C ALA A 111 -17.74 -48.47 -24.20
N ALA A 112 -16.71 -49.18 -23.73
CA ALA A 112 -15.38 -49.11 -24.33
C ALA A 112 -15.49 -49.56 -25.80
N PRO A 113 -14.99 -48.79 -26.78
CA PRO A 113 -14.81 -49.30 -28.13
C PRO A 113 -13.73 -50.38 -28.09
N LEU A 114 -14.15 -51.65 -27.99
CA LEU A 114 -13.29 -52.82 -28.15
C LEU A 114 -12.87 -52.91 -29.62
N GLY A 115 -11.78 -52.23 -30.01
CA GLY A 115 -11.14 -52.54 -31.29
C GLY A 115 -10.37 -51.45 -32.03
N ALA A 116 -10.23 -50.23 -31.51
CA ALA A 116 -9.43 -49.22 -32.20
C ALA A 116 -8.17 -48.87 -31.40
N VAL A 117 -7.08 -49.60 -31.67
CA VAL A 117 -5.73 -49.10 -31.35
C VAL A 117 -5.51 -47.86 -32.19
N PHE A 118 -5.30 -46.72 -31.54
CA PHE A 118 -5.06 -45.45 -32.21
C PHE A 118 -3.76 -45.54 -33.02
N HIS A 119 -3.85 -45.36 -34.34
CA HIS A 119 -2.69 -45.25 -35.21
C HIS A 119 -2.58 -43.80 -35.69
N PRO A 120 -1.46 -43.12 -35.41
CA PRO A 120 -1.24 -41.77 -35.91
C PRO A 120 -1.05 -41.78 -37.43
N PRO A 121 -1.42 -40.68 -38.13
CA PRO A 121 -1.24 -40.58 -39.57
C PRO A 121 0.26 -40.57 -39.92
N LEU A 122 0.63 -41.41 -40.88
CA LEU A 122 1.97 -41.42 -41.47
C LEU A 122 1.97 -40.46 -42.66
N GLY A 123 2.74 -39.36 -42.53
CA GLY A 123 3.31 -38.58 -43.62
C GLY A 123 2.33 -37.92 -44.59
#